data_AF-A0A7C5QUB2-F1
#
_entry.id   AF-A0A7C5QUB2-F1
#
_cell.length_a   1.000
_cell.length_b   1.000
_cell.length_c   1.000
_cell.angle_alpha   90.00
_cell.angle_beta   90.00
_cell.angle_gamma   90.00
#
_symmetry.space_group_name_H-M   'P 1'
#
loop_
_entity.id
_entity.type
_entity.pdbx_description
1 polymer ?
#
loop_
_entity_poly.entity_id
_entity_poly.type
_entity_poly.pdbx_seq_one_letter_code
_entity_poly.pdbx_strand_id
1 'polypeptide(L)'
;MAVTYLLWRGRTTIAALEAGRARPYIRALNKEGALGLGDFADTLARRIEGAGNATHAALFEPVIRLGVTGLSRAGKTVFITSLVANLLNRSRMQGLLAQAEGRIEAVFLEPQPDLTVPRFDYEAHLAAMTGPHPHWPQSTSSVSELRLTFRVRPGGLLSGLRRARIVHLDIVDYPGEWLLDLSLLDVSFAEWSQRVLATLEHRDEARAYLALLGETDAAAPLDEPRAQALASAYTAYLNAARAAGLSDCTPGRFLLPGDLAGSPALTFAPLTRPARTRRGSLWRTFEQRFEAYKARVVKPFFRDH
;
A
#
# COMPACT_ATOMS: atom_id res chain seq x y z
N MET A 1 22.01 -0.91 -3.08
CA MET A 1 20.61 -0.39 -3.10
C MET A 1 19.85 -1.17 -4.15
N ALA A 2 18.97 -2.08 -3.74
CA ALA A 2 18.12 -2.83 -4.65
C ALA A 2 16.72 -2.19 -4.63
N VAL A 3 16.26 -1.72 -5.79
CA VAL A 3 14.87 -1.29 -5.98
C VAL A 3 14.11 -2.51 -6.46
N THR A 4 13.20 -3.02 -5.64
CA THR A 4 12.37 -4.17 -6.01
C THR A 4 11.10 -3.68 -6.68
N TYR A 5 10.88 -4.09 -7.93
CA TYR A 5 9.69 -3.75 -8.70
C TYR A 5 8.63 -4.85 -8.55
N LEU A 6 7.38 -4.46 -8.28
CA LEU A 6 6.22 -5.35 -8.38
C LEU A 6 5.35 -4.88 -9.55
N LEU A 7 5.48 -5.56 -10.69
CA LEU A 7 4.55 -5.38 -11.82
C LEU A 7 3.36 -6.32 -11.62
N TRP A 8 2.18 -5.75 -11.39
CA TRP A 8 0.93 -6.51 -11.34
C TRP A 8 0.23 -6.46 -12.71
N ARG A 9 0.19 -7.61 -13.39
CA ARG A 9 -0.76 -7.87 -14.48
C ARG A 9 -1.79 -8.84 -13.94
N GLY A 10 -3.07 -8.52 -14.08
CA GLY A 10 -4.16 -9.39 -13.64
C GLY A 10 -4.02 -10.84 -14.15
N ARG A 11 -4.40 -11.77 -13.26
CA ARG A 11 -4.41 -13.25 -13.34
C ARG A 11 -3.03 -13.92 -13.42
N THR A 12 -2.58 -14.35 -12.24
CA THR A 12 -1.59 -15.42 -11.99
C THR A 12 -0.29 -15.31 -12.77
N THR A 13 0.67 -14.52 -12.26
CA THR A 13 2.11 -14.86 -12.16
C THR A 13 2.80 -13.74 -11.35
N ILE A 14 3.55 -14.08 -10.29
CA ILE A 14 4.51 -13.17 -9.64
C ILE A 14 5.86 -13.41 -10.29
N ALA A 15 6.48 -12.38 -10.85
CA ALA A 15 7.86 -12.44 -11.33
C ALA A 15 8.67 -11.37 -10.60
N ALA A 16 9.59 -11.83 -9.73
CA ALA A 16 10.65 -10.98 -9.20
C ALA A 16 11.78 -10.89 -10.24
N LEU A 17 12.13 -9.69 -10.66
CA LEU A 17 13.28 -9.42 -11.52
C LEU A 17 14.38 -8.79 -10.66
N GLU A 18 15.37 -9.60 -10.29
CA GLU A 18 16.63 -9.10 -9.72
C GLU A 18 17.66 -8.90 -10.83
N ALA A 19 18.33 -7.74 -10.81
CA ALA A 19 19.42 -7.43 -11.72
C ALA A 19 20.71 -8.17 -11.30
N GLY A 20 20.88 -9.41 -11.77
CA GLY A 20 22.12 -10.15 -11.59
C GLY A 20 21.98 -11.66 -11.84
N ARG A 21 22.44 -12.11 -13.03
CA ARG A 21 22.64 -13.50 -13.47
C ARG A 21 22.11 -14.64 -12.55
N ALA A 22 20.93 -15.19 -12.85
CA ALA A 22 20.62 -16.62 -12.72
C ALA A 22 19.29 -16.97 -13.43
N ARG A 23 19.21 -18.19 -13.97
CA ARG A 23 18.08 -18.72 -14.76
C ARG A 23 16.77 -18.78 -13.95
N PRO A 24 15.59 -18.59 -14.57
CA PRO A 24 14.31 -18.68 -13.87
C PRO A 24 14.02 -20.10 -13.40
N TYR A 25 13.85 -20.29 -12.10
CA TYR A 25 13.34 -21.51 -11.49
C TYR A 25 11.82 -21.38 -11.32
N ILE A 26 11.04 -22.09 -12.13
CA ILE A 26 9.59 -22.18 -12.00
C ILE A 26 9.29 -23.30 -11.00
N ARG A 27 8.78 -22.96 -9.81
CA ARG A 27 8.18 -23.94 -8.89
C ARG A 27 6.68 -23.67 -8.80
N ALA A 28 5.88 -24.56 -9.38
CA ALA A 28 4.44 -24.56 -9.18
C ALA A 28 4.13 -24.99 -7.74
N LEU A 29 3.40 -24.15 -7.01
CA LEU A 29 2.81 -24.50 -5.71
C LEU A 29 1.32 -24.77 -5.93
N ASN A 30 0.96 -26.04 -6.04
CA ASN A 30 -0.40 -26.51 -5.80
C ASN A 30 -0.53 -26.82 -4.30
N LYS A 31 -1.52 -26.23 -3.63
CA LYS A 31 -2.19 -26.88 -2.51
C LYS A 31 -3.58 -26.27 -2.26
N GLU A 32 -4.57 -27.13 -2.43
CA GLU A 32 -5.96 -26.99 -2.02
C GLU A 32 -6.07 -26.95 -0.49
N GLY A 33 -7.05 -26.20 0.03
CA GLY A 33 -7.34 -26.15 1.47
C GLY A 33 -8.39 -25.12 1.87
N ALA A 34 -9.66 -25.49 1.69
CA ALA A 34 -10.86 -25.06 2.44
C ALA A 34 -11.02 -23.57 2.83
N LEU A 35 -11.67 -22.80 1.94
CA LEU A 35 -12.45 -21.60 2.29
C LEU A 35 -13.83 -21.73 1.62
N GLY A 36 -14.88 -21.51 2.41
CA GLY A 36 -16.24 -22.03 2.21
C GLY A 36 -16.97 -21.60 0.94
N LEU A 37 -17.74 -22.54 0.40
CA LEU A 37 -18.61 -22.45 -0.79
C LEU A 37 -19.66 -21.32 -0.74
N GLY A 38 -19.95 -20.73 0.44
CA GLY A 38 -20.92 -19.65 0.60
C GLY A 38 -20.46 -18.29 0.05
N ASP A 39 -19.17 -17.97 0.16
CA ASP A 39 -18.62 -16.66 -0.25
C ASP A 39 -18.39 -16.59 -1.78
N PHE A 40 -18.26 -17.75 -2.41
CA PHE A 40 -18.13 -17.89 -3.86
C PHE A 40 -19.48 -17.71 -4.57
N ALA A 41 -20.59 -18.12 -3.95
CA ALA A 41 -21.93 -17.98 -4.52
C ALA A 41 -22.39 -16.52 -4.58
N ASP A 42 -22.16 -15.74 -3.52
CA ASP A 42 -22.50 -14.31 -3.49
C ASP A 42 -21.60 -13.43 -4.38
N THR A 43 -20.39 -13.89 -4.66
CA THR A 43 -19.47 -13.24 -5.60
C THR A 43 -19.77 -13.61 -7.05
N LEU A 44 -20.36 -14.80 -7.30
CA LEU A 44 -20.79 -15.25 -8.62
C LEU A 44 -22.15 -14.69 -9.02
N ALA A 45 -23.11 -14.58 -8.08
CA ALA A 45 -24.42 -13.99 -8.32
C ALA A 45 -24.33 -12.51 -8.74
N ARG A 46 -23.46 -11.72 -8.08
CA ARG A 46 -23.19 -10.32 -8.46
C ARG A 46 -22.36 -10.17 -9.76
N ARG A 47 -21.80 -11.27 -10.29
CA ARG A 47 -21.10 -11.28 -11.58
C ARG A 47 -22.00 -11.69 -12.76
N ILE A 48 -23.14 -12.33 -12.51
CA ILE A 48 -24.03 -12.81 -13.58
C ILE A 48 -25.06 -11.75 -14.00
N GLU A 49 -25.40 -10.77 -13.17
CA GLU A 49 -26.21 -9.61 -13.60
C GLU A 49 -25.47 -8.64 -14.56
N GLY A 50 -24.17 -8.85 -14.79
CA GLY A 50 -23.39 -8.12 -15.80
C GLY A 50 -23.24 -8.82 -17.16
N ALA A 51 -23.75 -10.04 -17.33
CA ALA A 51 -23.50 -10.88 -18.50
C ALA A 51 -24.49 -10.69 -19.66
N GLY A 52 -24.99 -9.46 -19.85
CA GLY A 52 -25.91 -9.09 -20.94
C GLY A 52 -25.30 -8.36 -22.14
N ASN A 53 -24.01 -8.00 -22.12
CA ASN A 53 -23.44 -7.09 -23.13
C ASN A 53 -22.14 -7.60 -23.77
N ALA A 54 -22.27 -8.60 -24.65
CA ALA A 54 -21.17 -9.10 -25.49
C ALA A 54 -20.83 -8.22 -26.72
N THR A 55 -21.08 -6.91 -26.67
CA THR A 55 -20.85 -5.95 -27.78
C THR A 55 -20.04 -4.70 -27.41
N HIS A 56 -19.55 -4.55 -26.17
CA HIS A 56 -18.92 -3.30 -25.69
C HIS A 56 -17.38 -3.28 -25.57
N ALA A 57 -16.66 -4.25 -26.14
CA ALA A 57 -15.20 -4.32 -26.02
C ALA A 57 -14.43 -3.16 -26.72
N ALA A 58 -15.10 -2.39 -27.59
CA ALA A 58 -14.50 -1.27 -28.32
C ALA A 58 -14.59 0.10 -27.62
N LEU A 59 -15.21 0.18 -26.44
CA LEU A 59 -15.49 1.44 -25.73
C LEU A 59 -14.78 1.59 -24.37
N PHE A 60 -13.98 0.61 -23.94
CA PHE A 60 -13.17 0.76 -22.73
C PHE A 60 -11.81 1.35 -23.09
N GLU A 61 -11.62 2.62 -22.73
CA GLU A 61 -10.31 3.24 -22.72
C GLU A 61 -9.44 2.50 -21.68
N PRO A 62 -8.35 1.83 -22.08
CA PRO A 62 -7.54 1.04 -21.16
C PRO A 62 -6.91 1.92 -20.08
N VAL A 63 -7.05 1.48 -18.83
CA VAL A 63 -6.43 2.10 -17.66
C VAL A 63 -5.29 1.21 -17.17
N ILE A 64 -4.10 1.79 -17.00
CA ILE A 64 -2.94 1.16 -16.38
C ILE A 64 -2.77 1.81 -15.00
N ARG A 65 -2.85 1.02 -13.93
CA ARG A 65 -2.57 1.51 -12.58
C ARG A 65 -1.14 1.16 -12.17
N LEU A 66 -0.37 2.17 -11.78
CA LEU A 66 1.00 2.08 -11.31
C LEU A 66 1.06 2.46 -9.84
N GLY A 67 1.22 1.45 -8.97
CA GLY A 67 1.49 1.66 -7.57
C GLY A 67 2.96 2.02 -7.33
N VAL A 68 3.21 3.14 -6.66
CA VAL A 68 4.56 3.59 -6.29
C VAL A 68 4.68 3.55 -4.77
N THR A 69 5.73 2.87 -4.30
CA THR A 69 5.92 2.60 -2.87
C THR A 69 7.41 2.54 -2.50
N GLY A 70 7.67 2.45 -1.20
CA GLY A 70 8.98 2.57 -0.60
C GLY A 70 8.90 3.23 0.78
N LEU A 71 9.85 2.90 1.66
CA LEU A 71 9.95 3.48 2.99
C LEU A 71 10.00 5.01 2.94
N SER A 72 9.65 5.66 4.04
CA SER A 72 9.76 7.11 4.16
C SER A 72 11.14 7.61 3.73
N ARG A 73 11.17 8.75 3.01
CA ARG A 73 12.37 9.36 2.42
C ARG A 73 13.08 8.55 1.32
N ALA A 74 12.48 7.48 0.80
CA ALA A 74 13.02 6.77 -0.38
C ALA A 74 12.94 7.57 -1.70
N GLY A 75 12.38 8.80 -1.69
CA GLY A 75 12.30 9.66 -2.87
C GLY A 75 11.09 9.42 -3.78
N LYS A 76 10.03 8.76 -3.29
CA LYS A 76 8.79 8.49 -4.05
C LYS A 76 8.24 9.74 -4.72
N THR A 77 8.05 10.81 -3.95
CA THR A 77 7.53 12.09 -4.44
C THR A 77 8.39 12.66 -5.57
N VAL A 78 9.72 12.67 -5.40
CA VAL A 78 10.67 13.13 -6.42
C VAL A 78 10.61 12.27 -7.67
N PHE A 79 10.55 10.94 -7.51
CA PHE A 79 10.42 9.99 -8.61
C PHE A 79 9.13 10.21 -9.41
N ILE A 80 7.98 10.27 -8.75
CA ILE A 80 6.68 10.48 -9.40
C ILE A 80 6.68 11.81 -10.14
N THR A 81 7.07 12.90 -9.49
CA THR A 81 7.11 14.22 -10.12
C THR A 81 8.03 14.23 -11.34
N SER A 82 9.23 13.63 -11.23
CA SER A 82 10.17 13.54 -12.35
C SER A 82 9.61 12.69 -13.50
N LEU A 83 8.97 11.57 -13.18
CA LEU A 83 8.34 10.69 -14.16
C LEU A 83 7.22 11.43 -14.92
N VAL A 84 6.31 12.08 -14.19
CA VAL A 84 5.20 12.85 -14.77
C VAL A 84 5.73 13.99 -15.63
N ALA A 85 6.72 14.75 -15.15
CA ALA A 85 7.32 15.85 -15.90
C ALA A 85 7.97 15.38 -17.21
N ASN A 86 8.67 14.24 -17.17
CA ASN A 86 9.26 13.64 -18.37
C ASN A 86 8.20 13.06 -19.32
N LEU A 87 7.09 12.49 -18.83
CA LEU A 87 6.02 11.98 -19.70
C LEU A 87 5.26 13.12 -20.40
N LEU A 88 5.04 14.23 -19.71
CA LEU A 88 4.48 15.46 -20.29
C LEU A 88 5.46 16.04 -21.33
N ASN A 89 6.76 16.09 -21.02
CA ASN A 89 7.83 16.61 -21.89
C ASN A 89 8.70 15.51 -22.52
N ARG A 90 8.04 14.50 -23.08
CA ARG A 90 8.61 13.20 -23.53
C ARG A 90 9.65 13.23 -24.65
N SER A 91 10.05 14.38 -25.17
CA SER A 91 11.01 14.47 -26.29
C SER A 91 12.35 13.75 -26.00
N ARG A 92 12.74 13.67 -24.72
CA ARG A 92 13.96 13.00 -24.25
C ARG A 92 13.77 11.52 -23.90
N MET A 93 12.53 11.00 -23.93
CA MET A 93 12.22 9.62 -23.52
C MET A 93 12.36 8.62 -24.67
N GLN A 94 13.54 8.54 -25.31
CA GLN A 94 13.78 7.60 -26.43
C GLN A 94 13.76 6.12 -26.00
N GLY A 95 13.92 5.83 -24.70
CA GLY A 95 13.72 4.48 -24.15
C GLY A 95 12.25 4.04 -24.12
N LEU A 96 11.30 4.97 -24.22
CA LEU A 96 9.88 4.65 -24.36
C LEU A 96 9.59 4.36 -25.84
N LEU A 97 9.52 3.08 -26.21
CA LEU A 97 9.36 2.64 -27.61
C LEU A 97 8.26 3.38 -28.38
N ALA A 98 7.09 3.60 -27.75
CA ALA A 98 5.99 4.32 -28.39
C ALA A 98 6.33 5.79 -28.68
N GLN A 99 7.19 6.42 -27.88
CA GLN A 99 7.68 7.78 -28.14
C GLN A 99 8.76 7.77 -29.22
N ALA A 100 9.71 6.83 -29.17
CA ALA A 100 10.76 6.70 -30.18
C ALA A 100 10.19 6.45 -31.59
N GLU A 101 9.10 5.68 -31.67
CA GLU A 101 8.35 5.42 -32.91
C GLU A 101 7.38 6.57 -33.30
N GLY A 102 7.36 7.67 -32.54
CA GLY A 102 6.48 8.82 -32.80
C GLY A 102 4.99 8.51 -32.69
N ARG A 103 4.59 7.48 -31.93
CA ARG A 103 3.20 7.03 -31.80
C ARG A 103 2.41 7.76 -30.72
N ILE A 104 3.07 8.45 -29.78
CA ILE A 104 2.38 9.22 -28.74
C ILE A 104 2.06 10.62 -29.27
N GLU A 105 0.79 10.86 -29.59
CA GLU A 105 0.33 12.13 -30.15
C GLU A 105 0.21 13.21 -29.07
N ALA A 106 -0.32 12.86 -27.90
CA ALA A 106 -0.46 13.77 -26.77
C ALA A 106 -0.39 13.03 -25.43
N VAL A 107 0.06 13.76 -24.40
CA VAL A 107 0.01 13.36 -23.00
C VAL A 107 -0.43 14.59 -22.22
N PHE A 108 -1.42 14.45 -21.35
CA PHE A 108 -1.90 15.55 -20.51
C PHE A 108 -2.41 15.01 -19.16
N LEU A 109 -2.47 15.90 -18.18
CA LEU A 109 -3.08 15.61 -16.88
C LEU A 109 -4.59 15.69 -17.01
N GLU A 110 -5.28 14.72 -16.41
CA GLU A 110 -6.73 14.67 -16.35
C GLU A 110 -7.17 14.73 -14.86
N PRO A 111 -8.34 15.31 -14.56
CA PRO A 111 -8.91 15.18 -13.22
C PRO A 111 -8.98 13.70 -12.80
N GLN A 112 -8.67 13.45 -11.55
CA GLN A 112 -8.65 12.09 -11.00
C GLN A 112 -10.05 11.46 -11.02
N PRO A 113 -10.13 10.13 -11.20
CA PRO A 113 -11.41 9.42 -11.24
C PRO A 113 -12.06 9.28 -9.86
N ASP A 114 -11.25 9.13 -8.81
CA ASP A 114 -11.72 8.94 -7.44
C ASP A 114 -11.63 10.26 -6.67
N LEU A 115 -12.79 10.81 -6.29
CA LEU A 115 -12.88 12.05 -5.52
C LEU A 115 -12.68 11.85 -4.01
N THR A 116 -12.51 10.61 -3.55
CA THR A 116 -12.28 10.25 -2.15
C THR A 116 -10.81 10.13 -1.79
N VAL A 117 -9.93 9.98 -2.78
CA VAL A 117 -8.47 9.90 -2.61
C VAL A 117 -7.85 11.27 -2.87
N PRO A 118 -6.93 11.79 -2.04
CA PRO A 118 -6.24 13.05 -2.31
C PRO A 118 -5.49 13.06 -3.65
N ARG A 119 -5.50 14.19 -4.35
CA ARG A 119 -4.70 14.39 -5.56
C ARG A 119 -3.22 14.49 -5.23
N PHE A 120 -2.37 13.85 -6.03
CA PHE A 120 -0.94 14.11 -5.97
C PHE A 120 -0.64 15.54 -6.45
N ASP A 121 -0.05 16.35 -5.58
CA ASP A 121 0.23 17.78 -5.82
C ASP A 121 1.45 17.99 -6.74
N TYR A 122 1.30 17.54 -7.99
CA TYR A 122 2.35 17.57 -9.00
C TYR A 122 2.89 18.98 -9.23
N GLU A 123 2.01 19.97 -9.33
CA GLU A 123 2.39 21.35 -9.63
C GLU A 123 3.25 21.94 -8.51
N ALA A 124 2.84 21.78 -7.24
CA ALA A 124 3.63 22.27 -6.11
C ALA A 124 4.97 21.53 -5.99
N HIS A 125 4.98 20.20 -6.16
CA HIS A 125 6.20 19.42 -6.10
C HIS A 125 7.19 19.78 -7.22
N LEU A 126 6.70 20.05 -8.43
CA LEU A 126 7.53 20.50 -9.53
C LEU A 126 8.11 21.88 -9.22
N ALA A 127 7.26 22.83 -8.80
CA ALA A 127 7.68 24.17 -8.44
C ALA A 127 8.71 24.19 -7.29
N ALA A 128 8.58 23.29 -6.31
CA ALA A 128 9.55 23.13 -5.24
C ALA A 128 10.95 22.77 -5.78
N MET A 129 11.03 21.94 -6.83
CA MET A 129 12.31 21.49 -7.38
C MET A 129 12.87 22.41 -8.48
N THR A 130 12.02 23.13 -9.22
CA THR A 130 12.44 23.94 -10.37
C THR A 130 12.28 25.45 -10.17
N GLY A 131 11.70 25.88 -9.04
CA GLY A 131 11.46 27.27 -8.72
C GLY A 131 12.73 28.04 -8.31
N PRO A 132 12.60 29.34 -7.96
CA PRO A 132 13.74 30.21 -7.64
C PRO A 132 14.51 29.80 -6.37
N HIS A 133 13.85 29.07 -5.45
CA HIS A 133 14.44 28.52 -4.24
C HIS A 133 14.25 26.99 -4.23
N PRO A 134 15.05 26.24 -5.01
CA PRO A 134 14.84 24.82 -5.20
C PRO A 134 15.09 24.04 -3.91
N HIS A 135 14.14 23.18 -3.55
CA HIS A 135 14.21 22.30 -2.40
C HIS A 135 13.45 20.99 -2.68
N TRP A 136 13.77 19.94 -1.93
CA TRP A 136 13.08 18.66 -2.08
C TRP A 136 11.66 18.75 -1.50
N PRO A 137 10.63 18.27 -2.22
CA PRO A 137 9.27 18.25 -1.70
C PRO A 137 9.16 17.35 -0.47
N GLN A 138 8.23 17.69 0.42
CA GLN A 138 8.00 16.89 1.63
C GLN A 138 7.47 15.50 1.30
N SER A 139 7.78 14.52 2.15
CA SER A 139 7.25 13.17 2.00
C SER A 139 5.73 13.16 2.24
N THR A 140 5.00 12.47 1.39
CA THR A 140 3.57 12.21 1.54
C THR A 140 3.31 11.33 2.76
N SER A 141 2.37 11.73 3.62
CA SER A 141 1.94 10.97 4.81
C SER A 141 0.64 10.19 4.59
N SER A 142 0.00 10.37 3.43
CA SER A 142 -1.26 9.74 3.03
C SER A 142 -1.14 9.19 1.60
N VAL A 143 -2.13 8.39 1.19
CA VAL A 143 -2.27 7.97 -0.20
C VAL A 143 -2.58 9.19 -1.06
N SER A 144 -2.02 9.23 -2.27
CA SER A 144 -2.42 10.21 -3.28
C SER A 144 -2.37 9.62 -4.68
N GLU A 145 -3.20 10.15 -5.58
CA GLU A 145 -3.32 9.65 -6.96
C GLU A 145 -3.21 10.78 -7.99
N LEU A 146 -2.72 10.45 -9.19
CA LEU A 146 -2.76 11.31 -10.35
C LEU A 146 -2.96 10.50 -11.62
N ARG A 147 -3.76 11.05 -12.55
CA ARG A 147 -4.04 10.45 -13.86
C ARG A 147 -3.32 11.21 -14.97
N LEU A 148 -2.59 10.45 -15.79
CA LEU A 148 -2.09 10.89 -17.09
C LEU A 148 -2.86 10.22 -18.21
N THR A 149 -3.25 11.01 -19.20
CA THR A 149 -4.01 10.52 -20.35
C THR A 149 -3.17 10.63 -21.61
N PHE A 150 -3.01 9.49 -22.27
CA PHE A 150 -2.20 9.35 -23.48
C PHE A 150 -3.12 9.14 -24.68
N ARG A 151 -2.88 9.91 -25.74
CA ARG A 151 -3.42 9.62 -27.07
C ARG A 151 -2.33 8.93 -27.89
N VAL A 152 -2.51 7.65 -28.17
CA VAL A 152 -1.47 6.78 -28.75
C VAL A 152 -1.95 6.09 -30.01
N ARG A 153 -1.16 6.17 -31.08
CA ARG A 153 -1.38 5.38 -32.29
C ARG A 153 -1.00 3.91 -32.06
N PRO A 154 -1.81 2.95 -32.54
CA PRO A 154 -1.45 1.53 -32.52
C PRO A 154 -0.13 1.28 -33.24
N GLY A 155 0.65 0.29 -32.79
CA GLY A 155 1.84 -0.18 -33.51
C GLY A 155 1.52 -1.22 -34.59
N GLY A 156 2.51 -1.57 -35.42
CA GLY A 156 2.44 -2.64 -36.42
C GLY A 156 2.14 -2.18 -37.85
N LEU A 157 2.15 -3.15 -38.78
CA LEU A 157 2.04 -2.93 -40.23
C LEU A 157 0.75 -2.22 -40.69
N LEU A 158 -0.32 -2.29 -39.88
CA LEU A 158 -1.62 -1.65 -40.16
C LEU A 158 -1.87 -0.38 -39.34
N SER A 159 -0.84 0.18 -38.69
CA SER A 159 -0.96 1.33 -37.80
C SER A 159 -1.48 2.60 -38.48
N GLY A 160 -1.18 2.81 -39.76
CA GLY A 160 -1.62 3.99 -40.53
C GLY A 160 -3.14 4.06 -40.77
N LEU A 161 -3.86 2.94 -40.64
CA LEU A 161 -5.31 2.87 -40.85
C LEU A 161 -6.12 2.95 -39.55
N ARG A 162 -5.46 2.85 -38.38
CA ARG A 162 -6.14 2.80 -37.09
C ARG A 162 -6.06 4.15 -36.40
N ARG A 163 -7.21 4.64 -35.93
CA ARG A 163 -7.30 5.88 -35.14
C ARG A 163 -6.47 5.73 -33.85
N ALA A 164 -5.92 6.85 -33.38
CA ALA A 164 -5.32 6.91 -32.06
C ALA A 164 -6.36 6.53 -31.00
N ARG A 165 -5.89 5.82 -29.97
CA ARG A 165 -6.69 5.41 -28.82
C ARG A 165 -6.24 6.14 -27.58
N ILE A 166 -7.17 6.33 -26.66
CA ILE A 166 -6.89 6.87 -25.34
C ILE A 166 -6.39 5.73 -24.45
N VAL A 167 -5.37 6.01 -23.63
CA VAL A 167 -4.85 5.12 -22.59
C VAL A 167 -4.61 5.97 -21.35
N HIS A 168 -5.17 5.58 -20.21
CA HIS A 168 -4.93 6.25 -18.94
C HIS A 168 -3.82 5.55 -18.16
N LEU A 169 -3.01 6.33 -17.46
CA LEU A 169 -2.03 5.90 -16.49
C LEU A 169 -2.38 6.55 -15.15
N ASP A 170 -2.87 5.74 -14.22
CA ASP A 170 -3.15 6.14 -12.85
C ASP A 170 -1.93 5.83 -12.00
N ILE A 171 -1.28 6.85 -11.45
CA ILE A 171 -0.14 6.71 -10.56
C ILE A 171 -0.63 6.90 -9.13
N VAL A 172 -0.50 5.87 -8.30
CA VAL A 172 -0.92 5.88 -6.90
C VAL A 172 0.31 5.85 -6.02
N ASP A 173 0.54 6.91 -5.24
CA ASP A 173 1.58 6.99 -4.20
C ASP A 173 0.99 6.49 -2.89
N TYR A 174 1.57 5.43 -2.32
CA TYR A 174 1.19 4.96 -0.99
C TYR A 174 2.42 4.75 -0.10
N PRO A 175 2.28 4.97 1.23
CA PRO A 175 3.37 4.75 2.16
C PRO A 175 3.86 3.29 2.16
N GLY A 176 5.17 3.07 2.07
CA GLY A 176 5.74 1.72 2.08
C GLY A 176 5.55 0.99 3.41
N GLU A 177 5.41 1.74 4.49
CA GLU A 177 5.09 1.23 5.83
C GLU A 177 3.78 0.44 5.84
N TRP A 178 2.84 0.74 4.92
CA TRP A 178 1.57 0.04 4.82
C TRP A 178 1.69 -1.35 4.19
N LEU A 179 2.76 -1.63 3.45
CA LEU A 179 3.06 -2.98 2.97
C LEU A 179 3.51 -3.91 4.08
N LEU A 180 4.10 -3.36 5.16
CA LEU A 180 4.53 -4.15 6.31
C LEU A 180 3.35 -4.88 6.96
N ASP A 181 2.15 -4.29 6.88
CA ASP A 181 0.94 -4.87 7.46
C ASP A 181 0.40 -6.07 6.68
N LEU A 182 0.89 -6.34 5.46
CA LEU A 182 0.54 -7.60 4.77
C LEU A 182 0.96 -8.82 5.59
N SER A 183 2.10 -8.71 6.27
CA SER A 183 2.58 -9.78 7.15
C SER A 183 1.62 -10.08 8.31
N LEU A 184 0.71 -9.14 8.65
CA LEU A 184 -0.27 -9.30 9.72
C LEU A 184 -1.47 -10.17 9.30
N LEU A 185 -1.74 -10.32 7.99
CA LEU A 185 -2.93 -11.03 7.51
C LEU A 185 -2.95 -12.50 7.93
N ASP A 186 -1.77 -13.14 7.95
CA ASP A 186 -1.59 -14.57 8.19
C ASP A 186 -1.13 -14.91 9.61
N VAL A 187 -1.10 -13.94 10.52
CA VAL A 187 -0.71 -14.16 11.92
C VAL A 187 -1.85 -13.81 12.87
N SER A 188 -1.95 -14.57 13.95
CA SER A 188 -2.83 -14.24 15.07
C SER A 188 -2.25 -13.13 15.94
N PHE A 189 -3.11 -12.45 16.70
CA PHE A 189 -2.69 -11.45 17.70
C PHE A 189 -1.66 -12.02 18.69
N ALA A 190 -1.79 -13.30 19.07
CA ALA A 190 -0.87 -13.97 19.98
C ALA A 190 0.54 -14.13 19.38
N GLU A 191 0.62 -14.62 18.14
CA GLU A 191 1.89 -14.81 17.43
C GLU A 191 2.57 -13.48 17.14
N TRP A 192 1.80 -12.49 16.67
CA TRP A 192 2.30 -11.14 16.44
C TRP A 192 2.84 -10.53 17.74
N SER A 193 2.08 -10.61 18.84
CA SER A 193 2.51 -10.08 20.14
C SER A 193 3.80 -10.73 20.61
N GLN A 194 3.88 -12.06 20.55
CA GLN A 194 5.09 -12.79 20.96
C GLN A 194 6.32 -12.37 20.14
N ARG A 195 6.18 -12.26 18.82
CA ARG A 195 7.27 -11.87 17.92
C ARG A 195 7.74 -10.45 18.21
N VAL A 196 6.82 -9.51 18.37
CA VAL A 196 7.18 -8.12 18.66
C VAL A 196 7.88 -8.02 20.02
N LEU A 197 7.29 -8.60 21.07
CA LEU A 197 7.85 -8.52 22.42
C LEU A 197 9.26 -9.10 22.52
N ALA A 198 9.53 -10.23 21.85
CA ALA A 198 10.87 -10.82 21.78
C ALA A 198 11.90 -9.85 21.17
N THR A 199 11.48 -8.99 20.25
CA THR A 199 12.34 -7.97 19.64
C THR A 199 12.50 -6.72 20.52
N LEU A 200 11.47 -6.36 21.30
CA LEU A 200 11.48 -5.16 22.15
C LEU A 200 12.44 -5.26 23.32
N GLU A 201 12.67 -6.46 23.86
CA GLU A 201 13.52 -6.69 25.05
C GLU A 201 14.95 -6.13 24.89
N HIS A 202 15.42 -5.97 23.66
CA HIS A 202 16.76 -5.47 23.35
C HIS A 202 16.79 -4.03 22.81
N ARG A 203 15.67 -3.29 22.90
CA ARG A 203 15.53 -1.94 22.33
C ARG A 203 15.33 -0.90 23.41
N ASP A 204 16.26 0.07 23.47
CA ASP A 204 16.16 1.19 24.41
C ASP A 204 14.92 2.05 24.16
N GLU A 205 14.51 2.19 22.91
CA GLU A 205 13.31 2.93 22.49
C GLU A 205 12.02 2.34 23.05
N ALA A 206 12.01 1.03 23.39
CA ALA A 206 10.85 0.32 23.89
C ALA A 206 10.69 0.42 25.42
N ARG A 207 11.65 1.01 26.15
CA ARG A 207 11.70 0.99 27.62
C ARG A 207 10.42 1.49 28.29
N ALA A 208 9.89 2.62 27.83
CA ALA A 208 8.66 3.20 28.40
C ALA A 208 7.44 2.28 28.20
N TYR A 209 7.35 1.66 27.02
CA TYR A 209 6.29 0.72 26.70
C TYR A 209 6.43 -0.58 27.50
N LEU A 210 7.65 -1.13 27.63
CA LEU A 210 7.91 -2.35 28.41
C LEU A 210 7.63 -2.16 29.91
N ALA A 211 7.97 -0.99 30.48
CA ALA A 211 7.63 -0.67 31.87
C ALA A 211 6.11 -0.67 32.09
N LEU A 212 5.37 0.01 31.20
CA LEU A 212 3.91 0.05 31.25
C LEU A 212 3.30 -1.35 31.05
N LEU A 213 3.88 -2.16 30.16
CA LEU A 213 3.45 -3.54 29.94
C LEU A 213 3.64 -4.40 31.19
N GLY A 214 4.78 -4.26 31.89
CA GLY A 214 5.10 -5.01 33.11
C GLY A 214 4.13 -4.76 34.27
N GLU A 215 3.52 -3.58 34.32
CA GLU A 215 2.48 -3.22 35.29
C GLU A 215 1.06 -3.60 34.84
N THR A 216 0.88 -4.15 33.64
CA THR A 216 -0.44 -4.43 33.06
C THR A 216 -0.82 -5.90 33.20
N ASP A 217 -1.95 -6.19 33.86
CA ASP A 217 -2.59 -7.50 33.79
C ASP A 217 -3.51 -7.62 32.56
N ALA A 218 -3.03 -8.33 31.53
CA ALA A 218 -3.79 -8.57 30.30
C ALA A 218 -5.06 -9.44 30.51
N ALA A 219 -5.18 -10.16 31.62
CA ALA A 219 -6.37 -10.95 31.96
C ALA A 219 -7.46 -10.14 32.67
N ALA A 220 -7.14 -8.94 33.16
CA ALA A 220 -8.08 -8.07 33.84
C ALA A 220 -9.16 -7.56 32.86
N PRO A 221 -10.35 -7.15 33.37
CA PRO A 221 -11.35 -6.47 32.57
C PRO A 221 -10.77 -5.27 31.82
N LEU A 222 -11.31 -4.96 30.63
CA LEU A 222 -10.89 -3.80 29.85
C LEU A 222 -10.99 -2.51 30.66
N ASP A 223 -9.87 -1.81 30.76
CA ASP A 223 -9.77 -0.41 31.20
C ASP A 223 -9.33 0.43 29.99
N GLU A 224 -10.22 1.28 29.49
CA GLU A 224 -10.01 2.01 28.23
C GLU A 224 -8.86 3.05 28.33
N PRO A 225 -8.75 3.85 29.41
CA PRO A 225 -7.55 4.65 29.68
C PRO A 225 -6.24 3.85 29.62
N ARG A 226 -6.19 2.66 30.24
CA ARG A 226 -4.99 1.80 30.20
C ARG A 226 -4.71 1.30 28.80
N ALA A 227 -5.73 0.90 28.06
CA ALA A 227 -5.61 0.50 26.66
C ALA A 227 -5.05 1.61 25.77
N GLN A 228 -5.51 2.85 25.95
CA GLN A 228 -5.03 4.01 25.22
C GLN A 228 -3.58 4.36 25.59
N ALA A 229 -3.22 4.28 26.87
CA ALA A 229 -1.85 4.47 27.31
C ALA A 229 -0.89 3.45 26.68
N LEU A 230 -1.28 2.17 26.62
CA LEU A 230 -0.49 1.11 25.96
C LEU A 230 -0.33 1.36 24.46
N ALA A 231 -1.42 1.66 23.76
CA ALA A 231 -1.37 1.95 22.32
C ALA A 231 -0.52 3.20 22.02
N SER A 232 -0.61 4.24 22.87
CA SER A 232 0.16 5.48 22.71
C SER A 232 1.64 5.26 22.97
N ALA A 233 1.99 4.54 24.04
CA ALA A 233 3.38 4.19 24.36
C ALA A 233 4.01 3.30 23.28
N TYR A 234 3.24 2.34 22.73
CA TYR A 234 3.70 1.51 21.62
C TYR A 234 3.88 2.32 20.33
N THR A 235 2.96 3.24 20.02
CA THR A 235 3.09 4.17 18.89
C THR A 235 4.31 5.07 19.02
N ALA A 236 4.61 5.56 20.24
CA ALA A 236 5.81 6.34 20.51
C ALA A 236 7.09 5.52 20.25
N TYR A 237 7.11 4.26 20.71
CA TYR A 237 8.19 3.32 20.39
C TYR A 237 8.35 3.13 18.87
N LEU A 238 7.27 2.90 18.12
CA LEU A 238 7.35 2.73 16.67
C LEU A 238 7.96 3.96 15.98
N ASN A 239 7.58 5.16 16.41
CA ASN A 239 8.14 6.40 15.87
C ASN A 239 9.63 6.55 16.18
N ALA A 240 10.05 6.21 17.40
CA ALA A 240 11.46 6.22 17.80
C ALA A 240 12.27 5.16 17.02
N ALA A 241 11.76 3.94 16.92
CA ALA A 241 12.36 2.85 16.14
C ALA A 241 12.54 3.24 14.65
N ARG A 242 11.52 3.87 14.06
CA ARG A 242 11.59 4.41 12.69
C ARG A 242 12.65 5.50 12.57
N ALA A 243 12.76 6.41 13.55
CA ALA A 243 13.77 7.46 13.56
C ALA A 243 15.19 6.88 13.69
N ALA A 244 15.34 5.76 14.40
CA ALA A 244 16.57 4.98 14.50
C ALA A 244 16.89 4.14 13.24
N GLY A 245 16.02 4.16 12.23
CA GLY A 245 16.21 3.44 10.96
C GLY A 245 15.79 1.97 10.97
N LEU A 246 15.04 1.53 11.98
CA LEU A 246 14.51 0.18 12.07
C LEU A 246 13.33 0.00 11.10
N SER A 247 13.28 -1.15 10.43
CA SER A 247 12.31 -1.43 9.36
C SER A 247 11.16 -2.35 9.79
N ASP A 248 11.22 -2.94 10.98
CA ASP A 248 10.25 -3.91 11.51
C ASP A 248 9.19 -3.25 12.40
N CYS A 249 8.70 -2.10 11.97
CA CYS A 249 7.70 -1.32 12.69
C CYS A 249 6.29 -1.69 12.23
N THR A 250 5.66 -2.65 12.92
CA THR A 250 4.24 -3.01 12.70
C THR A 250 3.38 -2.65 13.92
N PRO A 251 2.13 -2.21 13.74
CA PRO A 251 1.45 -1.97 12.47
C PRO A 251 1.85 -0.65 11.80
N GLY A 252 1.96 -0.63 10.47
CA GLY A 252 2.40 0.52 9.69
C GLY A 252 1.47 1.74 9.79
N ARG A 253 0.15 1.54 9.94
CA ARG A 253 -0.79 2.68 10.12
C ARG A 253 -0.67 3.36 11.48
N PHE A 254 0.04 2.79 12.45
CA PHE A 254 0.33 3.51 13.70
C PHE A 254 1.32 4.66 13.46
N LEU A 255 2.22 4.50 12.49
CA LEU A 255 3.19 5.52 12.08
C LEU A 255 2.59 6.57 11.15
N LEU A 256 1.65 6.14 10.30
CA LEU A 256 1.00 6.97 9.29
C LEU A 256 -0.50 6.64 9.30
N PRO A 257 -1.26 7.22 10.26
CA PRO A 257 -2.65 6.85 10.47
C PRO A 257 -3.60 7.35 9.39
N GLY A 258 -3.23 8.40 8.64
CA GLY A 258 -4.11 9.03 7.67
C GLY A 258 -5.46 9.36 8.30
N ASP A 259 -6.55 8.96 7.65
CA ASP A 259 -7.92 9.20 8.10
C ASP A 259 -8.33 8.35 9.33
N LEU A 260 -7.50 7.40 9.76
CA LEU A 260 -7.76 6.55 10.93
C LEU A 260 -7.23 7.15 12.24
N ALA A 261 -6.66 8.36 12.21
CA ALA A 261 -6.18 9.04 13.40
C ALA A 261 -7.30 9.15 14.46
N GLY A 262 -7.04 8.63 15.67
CA GLY A 262 -8.03 8.60 16.76
C GLY A 262 -9.08 7.49 16.66
N SER A 263 -9.03 6.63 15.63
CA SER A 263 -9.95 5.49 15.51
C SER A 263 -9.64 4.42 16.57
N PRO A 264 -10.67 3.80 17.20
CA PRO A 264 -10.49 2.64 18.08
C PRO A 264 -9.79 1.46 17.41
N ALA A 265 -9.81 1.39 16.08
CA ALA A 265 -9.09 0.38 15.30
C ALA A 265 -7.56 0.50 15.43
N LEU A 266 -7.04 1.64 15.90
CA LEU A 266 -5.63 1.87 16.19
C LEU A 266 -5.32 1.84 17.70
N THR A 267 -6.24 1.34 18.53
CA THR A 267 -6.07 1.29 19.99
C THR A 267 -5.78 -0.13 20.47
N PHE A 268 -4.65 -0.68 20.04
CA PHE A 268 -4.10 -1.94 20.55
C PHE A 268 -2.57 -1.88 20.57
N ALA A 269 -1.95 -2.80 21.31
CA ALA A 269 -0.51 -2.95 21.41
C ALA A 269 -0.21 -4.45 21.59
N PRO A 270 1.04 -4.91 21.39
CA PRO A 270 1.36 -6.29 21.73
C PRO A 270 1.10 -6.54 23.24
N LEU A 271 0.82 -7.77 23.63
CA LEU A 271 0.63 -8.13 25.04
C LEU A 271 1.28 -9.47 25.37
N THR A 272 1.70 -9.63 26.62
CA THR A 272 2.09 -10.95 27.13
C THR A 272 0.82 -11.80 27.29
N ARG A 273 0.80 -12.99 26.67
CA ARG A 273 -0.38 -13.86 26.72
C ARG A 273 -0.66 -14.33 28.15
N PRO A 274 -1.83 -14.03 28.73
CA PRO A 274 -2.17 -14.51 30.06
C PRO A 274 -2.55 -16.00 30.02
N ALA A 275 -2.42 -16.69 31.16
CA ALA A 275 -2.82 -18.09 31.29
C ALA A 275 -4.33 -18.32 31.03
N ARG A 276 -5.18 -17.31 31.30
CA ARG A 276 -6.62 -17.35 31.05
C ARG A 276 -7.08 -16.11 30.31
N THR A 277 -7.75 -16.30 29.18
CA THR A 277 -8.29 -15.22 28.34
C THR A 277 -9.82 -15.15 28.49
N ARG A 278 -10.32 -14.47 29.53
CA ARG A 278 -11.76 -14.33 29.78
C ARG A 278 -12.41 -13.35 28.78
N ARG A 279 -13.69 -13.52 28.47
CA ARG A 279 -14.45 -12.53 27.69
C ARG A 279 -14.43 -11.17 28.42
N GLY A 280 -14.28 -10.08 27.66
CA GLY A 280 -14.18 -8.72 28.21
C GLY A 280 -12.83 -8.35 28.83
N SER A 281 -11.84 -9.26 28.81
CA SER A 281 -10.48 -8.93 29.23
C SER A 281 -9.76 -8.03 28.23
N LEU A 282 -8.76 -7.28 28.70
CA LEU A 282 -7.89 -6.47 27.85
C LEU A 282 -7.31 -7.27 26.68
N TRP A 283 -6.81 -8.50 26.94
CA TRP A 283 -6.31 -9.40 25.90
C TRP A 283 -7.34 -9.63 24.78
N ARG A 284 -8.58 -9.99 25.14
CA ARG A 284 -9.63 -10.29 24.15
C ARG A 284 -10.04 -9.05 23.36
N THR A 285 -10.06 -7.89 24.00
CA THR A 285 -10.34 -6.62 23.32
C THR A 285 -9.25 -6.28 22.31
N PHE A 286 -7.97 -6.43 22.68
CA PHE A 286 -6.86 -6.15 21.76
C PHE A 286 -6.81 -7.15 20.61
N GLU A 287 -7.08 -8.42 20.88
CA GLU A 287 -7.23 -9.45 19.84
C GLU A 287 -8.36 -9.08 18.86
N GLN A 288 -9.51 -8.65 19.35
CA GLN A 288 -10.61 -8.20 18.51
C GLN A 288 -10.26 -6.95 17.69
N ARG A 289 -9.58 -5.96 18.29
CA ARG A 289 -9.14 -4.73 17.61
C ARG A 289 -8.10 -5.03 16.52
N PHE A 290 -7.17 -5.96 16.79
CA PHE A 290 -6.19 -6.46 15.82
C PHE A 290 -6.85 -7.15 14.62
N GLU A 291 -7.82 -8.04 14.85
CA GLU A 291 -8.56 -8.68 13.76
C GLU A 291 -9.45 -7.69 12.99
N ALA A 292 -10.04 -6.71 13.69
CA ALA A 292 -10.77 -5.62 13.05
C ALA A 292 -9.85 -4.75 12.18
N TYR A 293 -8.63 -4.47 12.65
CA TYR A 293 -7.61 -3.76 11.87
C TYR A 293 -7.25 -4.52 10.60
N LYS A 294 -6.97 -5.83 10.69
CA LYS A 294 -6.74 -6.68 9.52
C LYS A 294 -7.91 -6.63 8.53
N ALA A 295 -9.14 -6.80 9.02
CA ALA A 295 -10.32 -6.91 8.19
C ALA A 295 -10.79 -5.58 7.57
N ARG A 296 -10.65 -4.47 8.28
CA ARG A 296 -11.23 -3.16 7.92
C ARG A 296 -10.21 -2.13 7.46
N VAL A 297 -8.93 -2.33 7.74
CA VAL A 297 -7.86 -1.40 7.35
C VAL A 297 -6.93 -2.06 6.34
N VAL A 298 -6.38 -3.23 6.67
CA VAL A 298 -5.38 -3.88 5.82
C VAL A 298 -6.03 -4.45 4.57
N LYS A 299 -7.03 -5.34 4.69
CA LYS A 299 -7.66 -5.99 3.53
C LYS A 299 -8.31 -5.01 2.54
N PRO A 300 -9.11 -4.00 2.95
CA PRO A 300 -9.74 -3.09 1.99
C PRO A 300 -8.73 -2.27 1.21
N PHE A 301 -7.65 -1.83 1.88
CA PHE A 301 -6.56 -1.13 1.20
C PHE A 301 -6.03 -1.92 0.00
N PHE A 302 -5.75 -3.21 0.16
CA PHE A 302 -5.23 -4.06 -0.94
C PHE A 302 -6.27 -4.49 -1.97
N ARG A 303 -7.56 -4.46 -1.62
CA ARG A 303 -8.62 -4.83 -2.56
C ARG A 303 -9.01 -3.64 -3.45
N ASP A 304 -9.03 -2.45 -2.86
CA ASP A 304 -9.64 -1.27 -3.46
C ASP A 304 -8.60 -0.38 -4.18
N HIS A 305 -7.31 -0.53 -3.87
CA HIS A 305 -6.20 0.26 -4.44
C HIS A 305 -5.23 -0.62 -5.22
#